data_AF-A0A9P5TFW5-F1
#
_entry.id   AF-A0A9P5TFW5-F1
#
_cell.length_a   1.000
_cell.length_b   1.000
_cell.length_c   1.000
_cell.angle_alpha   90.00
_cell.angle_beta   90.00
_cell.angle_gamma   90.00
#
_symmetry.space_group_name_H-M   'P 1'
#
loop_
_entity.id
_entity.type
_entity.pdbx_description
1 polymer ?
#
loop_
_entity_poly.entity_id
_entity_poly.type
_entity_poly.pdbx_seq_one_letter_code
_entity_poly.pdbx_strand_id
1 'polypeptide(L)'
;MGKGPLWNHFVEGAKQNGSHQRAHCRGCIEAERPDGAAIELDDDGKPKLSMESWVIEACKRGVGGVLGVKAPMIVHILGKGGNNPCPNASREARNMAKELQKKAGKRVREDSEDEEDSQPKKRKLLTKVEASLKQSKLQVFRGIQVPFSGEQAKIVQTQFLRATISANLPFRWVEDIEVIKLFYLFRATAGDVIPTRQQVSGRLLDDANSVVTKLLKEALRGKDFRNETDRPKSLLSYLVQSSVFSTNQKAVSSSFGVILLKY
;
A
#
# COMPACT_ATOMS: atom_id res chain seq x y z
N MET A 1 -16.91 20.81 -4.51
CA MET A 1 -17.98 19.80 -4.29
C MET A 1 -18.63 20.12 -2.96
N GLY A 2 -19.93 20.43 -2.96
CA GLY A 2 -20.66 20.71 -1.72
C GLY A 2 -20.75 19.46 -0.84
N LYS A 3 -20.71 19.66 0.48
CA LYS A 3 -20.99 18.59 1.44
C LYS A 3 -22.45 18.18 1.26
N GLY A 4 -22.69 16.88 1.08
CA GLY A 4 -24.04 16.35 0.95
C GLY A 4 -24.85 16.48 2.26
N PRO A 5 -26.19 16.33 2.22
CA PRO A 5 -27.08 16.58 3.36
C PRO A 5 -26.78 15.69 4.58
N LEU A 6 -26.16 14.52 4.36
CA LEU A 6 -25.77 13.62 5.44
C LEU A 6 -24.75 14.25 6.40
N TRP A 7 -23.98 15.25 5.95
CA TRP A 7 -23.03 15.98 6.79
C TRP A 7 -23.69 16.79 7.92
N ASN A 8 -24.99 17.08 7.83
CA ASN A 8 -25.71 17.75 8.92
C ASN A 8 -25.74 16.91 10.21
N HIS A 9 -25.50 15.60 10.11
CA HIS A 9 -25.44 14.68 11.26
C HIS A 9 -24.00 14.30 11.66
N PHE A 10 -23.00 14.96 11.08
CA PHE A 10 -21.58 14.74 11.38
C PHE A 10 -20.87 16.05 11.68
N VAL A 11 -19.79 15.96 12.45
CA VAL A 11 -18.81 17.03 12.68
C VAL A 11 -17.60 16.74 11.79
N GLU A 12 -17.09 17.77 11.13
CA GLU A 12 -15.89 17.67 10.32
C GLU A 12 -14.65 17.57 11.22
N GLY A 13 -13.86 16.53 10.99
CA GLY A 13 -12.60 16.30 11.68
C GLY A 13 -11.38 16.65 10.82
N ALA A 14 -10.22 16.25 11.30
CA ALA A 14 -8.95 16.46 10.59
C ALA A 14 -8.94 15.83 9.19
N LYS A 15 -8.20 16.46 8.29
CA LYS A 15 -7.98 15.95 6.93
C LYS A 15 -7.12 14.69 6.98
N GLN A 16 -7.63 13.56 6.46
CA GLN A 16 -6.89 12.29 6.45
C GLN A 16 -5.89 12.21 5.29
N ASN A 17 -6.27 12.72 4.13
CA ASN A 17 -5.41 12.80 2.94
C ASN A 17 -5.83 13.99 2.06
N GLY A 18 -5.17 14.20 0.92
CA GLY A 18 -5.44 15.33 0.02
C GLY A 18 -6.92 15.50 -0.38
N SER A 19 -7.71 14.42 -0.42
CA SER A 19 -9.08 14.39 -0.94
C SER A 19 -10.16 14.09 0.11
N HIS A 20 -9.84 13.53 1.27
CA HIS A 20 -10.81 13.04 2.26
C HIS A 20 -10.60 13.67 3.64
N GLN A 21 -11.72 14.03 4.25
CA GLN A 21 -11.79 14.51 5.63
C GLN A 21 -12.37 13.41 6.52
N ARG A 22 -11.99 13.39 7.80
CA ARG A 22 -12.66 12.56 8.79
C ARG A 22 -14.02 13.16 9.13
N ALA A 23 -15.02 12.34 9.36
CA ALA A 23 -16.35 12.74 9.80
C ALA A 23 -16.65 12.05 11.14
N HIS A 24 -17.12 12.80 12.13
CA HIS A 24 -17.47 12.28 13.45
C HIS A 24 -18.98 12.34 13.65
N CYS A 25 -19.63 11.24 14.01
CA CYS A 25 -21.07 11.23 14.23
C CYS A 25 -21.45 12.15 15.41
N ARG A 26 -22.37 13.10 15.19
CA ARG A 26 -22.79 14.07 16.21
C ARG A 26 -23.34 13.39 17.47
N GLY A 27 -24.23 12.41 17.29
CA GLY A 27 -24.79 11.69 18.43
C GLY A 27 -23.75 10.90 19.24
N CYS A 28 -22.71 10.35 18.58
CA CYS A 28 -21.61 9.72 19.32
C CYS A 28 -20.80 10.72 20.13
N ILE A 29 -20.58 11.93 19.59
CA ILE A 29 -19.90 13.00 20.31
C ILE A 29 -20.77 13.43 21.50
N GLU A 30 -22.05 13.72 21.27
CA GLU A 30 -22.98 14.15 22.33
C GLU A 30 -23.12 13.14 23.47
N ALA A 31 -23.01 11.84 23.19
CA ALA A 31 -23.00 10.81 24.23
C ALA A 31 -21.76 10.84 25.15
N GLU A 32 -20.67 11.50 24.71
CA GLU A 32 -19.44 11.72 25.48
C GLU A 32 -19.39 13.13 26.10
N ARG A 33 -20.51 13.85 26.08
CA ARG A 33 -20.60 15.19 26.65
C ARG A 33 -20.34 15.13 28.17
N PRO A 34 -19.44 15.97 28.70
CA PRO A 34 -19.31 16.13 30.15
C PRO A 34 -20.59 16.68 30.78
N ASP A 35 -20.94 16.17 31.96
CA ASP A 35 -22.07 16.67 32.74
C ASP A 35 -21.90 18.17 33.05
N GLY A 36 -22.95 18.95 32.81
CA GLY A 36 -22.97 20.39 33.08
C GLY A 36 -22.29 21.27 32.03
N ALA A 37 -21.76 20.72 30.94
CA ALA A 37 -21.27 21.55 29.82
C ALA A 37 -22.44 22.33 29.19
N ALA A 38 -22.32 23.66 29.07
CA ALA A 38 -23.32 24.51 28.42
C ALA A 38 -23.48 24.16 26.93
N ILE A 39 -24.70 24.25 26.39
CA ILE A 39 -24.98 24.13 24.96
C ILE A 39 -25.15 25.53 24.41
N GLU A 40 -24.23 25.99 23.57
CA GLU A 40 -24.53 27.14 22.73
C GLU A 40 -25.43 26.69 21.58
N LEU A 41 -26.60 27.31 21.47
CA LEU A 41 -27.50 27.12 20.34
C LEU A 41 -27.16 28.16 19.27
N ASP A 42 -27.19 27.75 18.01
CA ASP A 42 -27.14 28.66 16.87
C ASP A 42 -28.49 29.39 16.68
N ASP A 43 -28.56 30.28 15.68
CA ASP A 43 -29.76 31.08 15.38
C ASP A 43 -30.98 30.20 15.01
N ASP A 44 -30.74 28.95 14.60
CA ASP A 44 -31.77 27.94 14.29
C ASP A 44 -32.17 27.13 15.54
N GLY A 45 -31.62 27.45 16.72
CA GLY A 45 -31.86 26.72 17.96
C GLY A 45 -31.18 25.34 18.00
N LYS A 46 -30.15 25.11 17.18
CA LYS A 46 -29.41 23.84 17.13
C LYS A 46 -28.06 23.95 17.85
N PRO A 47 -27.58 22.88 18.50
CA PRO A 47 -26.27 22.89 19.16
C PRO A 47 -25.11 23.23 18.20
N LYS A 48 -24.38 24.30 18.50
CA LYS A 48 -23.20 24.75 17.75
C LYS A 48 -21.94 24.00 18.21
N LEU A 49 -21.93 22.70 17.95
CA LEU A 49 -20.91 21.78 18.48
C LEU A 49 -19.48 22.00 17.95
N SER A 50 -19.29 22.59 16.78
CA SER A 50 -18.00 22.53 16.07
C SER A 50 -16.86 23.33 16.73
N MET A 51 -17.15 24.20 17.71
CA MET A 51 -16.16 25.07 18.34
C MET A 51 -15.93 24.77 19.83
N GLU A 52 -16.71 23.87 20.43
CA GLU A 52 -16.58 23.55 21.85
C GLU A 52 -15.34 22.66 22.09
N SER A 53 -14.56 22.95 23.13
CA SER A 53 -13.28 22.28 23.41
C SER A 53 -13.43 20.77 23.61
N TRP A 54 -14.50 20.33 24.28
CA TRP A 54 -14.79 18.91 24.51
C TRP A 54 -15.15 18.18 23.21
N VAL A 55 -15.76 18.84 22.23
CA VAL A 55 -16.04 18.27 20.90
C VAL A 55 -14.73 18.05 20.14
N ILE A 56 -13.82 19.02 20.19
CA ILE A 56 -12.49 18.90 19.57
C ILE A 56 -11.72 17.72 20.19
N GLU A 57 -11.73 17.59 21.52
CA GLU A 57 -11.09 16.46 22.22
C GLU A 57 -11.74 15.10 21.88
N ALA A 58 -13.08 15.03 21.82
CA ALA A 58 -13.79 13.82 21.37
C ALA A 58 -13.41 13.45 19.92
N CYS A 59 -13.26 14.44 19.03
CA CYS A 59 -12.82 14.23 17.66
C CYS A 59 -11.37 13.70 17.60
N LYS A 60 -10.45 14.25 18.40
CA LYS A 60 -9.06 13.77 18.50
C LYS A 60 -9.00 12.33 19.01
N ARG A 61 -9.82 11.98 20.00
CA ARG A 61 -9.99 10.60 20.51
C ARG A 61 -10.58 9.65 19.47
N GLY A 62 -11.15 10.16 18.38
CA GLY A 62 -11.75 9.35 17.32
C GLY A 62 -13.17 8.88 17.61
N VAL A 63 -13.87 9.48 18.57
CA VAL A 63 -15.25 9.13 18.93
C VAL A 63 -16.15 9.26 17.69
N GLY A 64 -16.89 8.20 17.36
CA GLY A 64 -17.79 8.15 16.20
C GLY A 64 -17.11 8.45 14.85
N GLY A 65 -15.78 8.35 14.77
CA GLY A 65 -15.01 8.78 13.61
C GLY A 65 -15.07 7.79 12.46
N VAL A 66 -15.48 8.26 11.29
CA VAL A 66 -15.51 7.53 10.02
C VAL A 66 -14.89 8.35 8.89
N LEU A 67 -14.66 7.71 7.74
CA LEU A 67 -14.25 8.42 6.53
C LEU A 67 -15.40 9.32 6.05
N GLY A 68 -15.13 10.59 5.72
CA GLY A 68 -16.10 11.59 5.27
C GLY A 68 -16.62 11.36 3.84
N VAL A 69 -16.97 10.12 3.53
CA VAL A 69 -17.56 9.67 2.28
C VAL A 69 -18.93 9.10 2.58
N LYS A 70 -19.89 9.33 1.67
CA LYS A 70 -21.30 8.94 1.83
C LYS A 70 -21.50 7.49 2.29
N ALA A 71 -20.79 6.54 1.68
CA ALA A 71 -20.97 5.12 1.98
C ALA A 71 -20.53 4.75 3.42
N PRO A 72 -19.30 5.06 3.87
CA PRO A 72 -18.90 4.88 5.28
C PRO A 72 -19.84 5.54 6.30
N MET A 73 -20.32 6.75 6.03
CA MET A 73 -21.26 7.46 6.92
C MET A 73 -22.60 6.72 7.04
N ILE A 74 -23.16 6.22 5.93
CA ILE A 74 -24.39 5.41 5.93
C ILE A 74 -24.17 4.11 6.70
N VAL A 75 -23.04 3.44 6.49
CA VAL A 75 -22.70 2.18 7.18
C VAL A 75 -22.55 2.39 8.68
N HIS A 76 -22.01 3.53 9.13
CA HIS A 76 -21.96 3.86 10.55
C HIS A 76 -23.35 4.02 11.16
N ILE A 77 -24.24 4.78 10.50
CA ILE A 77 -25.58 5.06 11.02
C ILE A 77 -26.44 3.79 11.05
N LEU A 78 -26.48 3.03 9.95
CA LEU A 78 -27.40 1.90 9.79
C LEU A 78 -26.78 0.55 10.17
N GLY A 79 -25.46 0.49 10.32
CA GLY A 79 -24.75 -0.77 10.48
C GLY A 79 -24.54 -1.50 9.15
N LYS A 80 -23.63 -2.49 9.13
CA LYS A 80 -23.34 -3.28 7.93
C LYS A 80 -24.49 -4.28 7.71
N GLY A 81 -25.29 -4.04 6.67
CA GLY A 81 -26.47 -4.87 6.38
C GLY A 81 -27.61 -4.71 7.38
N GLY A 82 -27.68 -3.58 8.09
CA GLY A 82 -28.66 -3.35 9.16
C GLY A 82 -28.25 -3.88 10.54
N ASN A 83 -27.10 -4.56 10.63
CA ASN A 83 -26.57 -5.10 11.88
C ASN A 83 -25.68 -4.07 12.57
N ASN A 84 -25.86 -3.90 13.89
CA ASN A 84 -25.15 -2.94 14.74
C ASN A 84 -25.29 -1.49 14.27
N PRO A 85 -26.53 -0.96 14.14
CA PRO A 85 -26.73 0.46 13.88
C PRO A 85 -26.14 1.30 15.02
N CYS A 86 -25.67 2.50 14.70
CA CYS A 86 -25.15 3.42 15.72
C CYS A 86 -26.26 3.71 16.76
N PRO A 87 -26.05 3.39 18.05
CA PRO A 87 -27.07 3.57 19.08
C PRO A 87 -27.41 5.05 19.27
N ASN A 88 -26.42 5.92 19.09
CA ASN A 88 -26.54 7.36 19.33
C ASN A 88 -26.98 8.14 18.07
N ALA A 89 -27.13 7.49 16.92
CA ALA A 89 -27.58 8.19 15.71
C ALA A 89 -29.05 8.61 15.83
N SER A 90 -29.32 9.90 15.58
CA SER A 90 -30.69 10.44 15.63
C SER A 90 -31.62 9.76 14.63
N ARG A 91 -32.94 9.80 14.92
CA ARG A 91 -33.97 9.23 14.04
C ARG A 91 -33.93 9.85 12.64
N GLU A 92 -33.66 11.16 12.56
CA GLU A 92 -33.49 11.89 11.30
C GLU A 92 -32.30 11.37 10.50
N ALA A 93 -31.14 11.19 11.15
CA ALA A 93 -29.94 10.64 10.50
C ALA A 93 -30.20 9.24 9.95
N ARG A 94 -30.91 8.39 10.72
CA ARG A 94 -31.30 7.04 10.28
C ARG A 94 -32.24 7.07 9.08
N ASN A 95 -33.24 7.94 9.07
CA ASN A 95 -34.18 8.08 7.95
C ASN A 95 -33.47 8.58 6.68
N MET A 96 -32.62 9.61 6.81
CA MET A 96 -31.83 10.14 5.70
C MET A 96 -30.87 9.09 5.13
N ALA A 97 -30.18 8.33 5.99
CA ALA A 97 -29.29 7.26 5.56
C ALA A 97 -30.05 6.16 4.79
N LYS A 98 -31.25 5.78 5.25
CA LYS A 98 -32.12 4.79 4.55
C LYS A 98 -32.54 5.28 3.17
N GLU A 99 -32.95 6.55 3.06
CA GLU A 99 -33.35 7.14 1.78
C GLU A 99 -32.18 7.17 0.79
N LEU A 100 -31.00 7.60 1.26
CA LEU A 100 -29.78 7.64 0.46
C LEU A 100 -29.30 6.24 0.03
N GLN A 101 -29.53 5.21 0.85
CA GLN A 101 -29.23 3.82 0.53
C GLN A 101 -30.18 3.26 -0.55
N LYS A 102 -31.49 3.54 -0.45
CA LYS A 102 -32.48 3.15 -1.46
C LYS A 102 -32.17 3.77 -2.82
N LYS A 103 -31.83 5.07 -2.84
CA LYS A 103 -31.45 5.79 -4.07
C LYS A 103 -30.20 5.23 -4.74
N ALA A 104 -29.28 4.61 -3.97
CA ALA A 104 -28.08 3.98 -4.54
C ALA A 104 -28.37 2.60 -5.18
N GLY A 105 -29.38 1.87 -4.67
CA GLY A 105 -29.80 0.57 -5.22
C GLY A 105 -30.76 0.68 -6.41
N LYS A 106 -31.52 1.78 -6.51
CA LYS A 106 -32.38 2.07 -7.66
C LYS A 106 -31.53 2.60 -8.83
N ARG A 107 -30.67 1.75 -9.41
CA ARG A 107 -30.36 1.91 -10.83
C ARG A 107 -31.69 1.73 -11.54
N VAL A 108 -32.21 2.84 -12.03
CA VAL A 108 -33.42 2.92 -12.85
C VAL A 108 -33.27 1.91 -13.98
N ARG A 109 -33.92 0.77 -13.81
CA ARG A 109 -34.47 0.02 -14.93
C ARG A 109 -35.86 0.64 -15.08
N GLU A 110 -36.03 1.48 -16.10
CA GLU A 110 -37.35 1.85 -16.58
C GLU A 110 -38.07 0.54 -16.91
N ASP A 111 -39.00 0.13 -16.05
CA ASP A 111 -39.98 -0.90 -16.41
C ASP A 111 -41.34 -0.21 -16.38
N SER A 112 -41.92 -0.19 -17.57
CA SER A 112 -43.33 0.02 -17.85
C SER A 112 -44.20 -0.77 -16.89
N GLU A 113 -45.27 -0.12 -16.47
CA GLU A 113 -46.42 -0.70 -15.80
C GLU A 113 -47.05 -1.77 -16.72
N ASP A 114 -47.18 -3.01 -16.25
CA ASP A 114 -48.32 -3.86 -16.58
C ASP A 114 -48.40 -5.03 -15.59
N GLU A 115 -49.63 -5.28 -15.16
CA GLU A 115 -50.00 -6.21 -14.11
C GLU A 115 -50.00 -7.69 -14.54
N GLU A 116 -50.13 -8.54 -13.51
CA GLU A 116 -50.63 -9.91 -13.51
C GLU A 116 -49.70 -11.08 -13.94
N ASP A 117 -49.37 -11.83 -12.89
CA ASP A 117 -49.46 -13.27 -12.72
C ASP A 117 -48.63 -14.23 -13.61
N SER A 118 -48.19 -15.30 -12.93
CA SER A 118 -47.71 -16.59 -13.43
C SER A 118 -46.23 -16.78 -13.87
N GLN A 119 -45.55 -17.54 -12.99
CA GLN A 119 -44.44 -18.48 -13.20
C GLN A 119 -43.00 -17.97 -13.49
N PRO A 120 -41.98 -18.64 -12.89
CA PRO A 120 -40.58 -18.27 -13.08
C PRO A 120 -40.08 -18.77 -14.45
N LYS A 121 -40.19 -17.91 -15.47
CA LYS A 121 -39.55 -18.15 -16.77
C LYS A 121 -38.02 -18.05 -16.63
N LYS A 122 -37.33 -19.14 -16.98
CA LYS A 122 -35.87 -19.23 -17.09
C LYS A 122 -35.33 -18.03 -17.90
N ARG A 123 -34.55 -17.19 -17.22
CA ARG A 123 -33.87 -16.02 -17.81
C ARG A 123 -32.93 -16.47 -18.93
N LYS A 124 -33.31 -16.20 -20.18
CA LYS A 124 -32.38 -16.21 -21.31
C LYS A 124 -31.41 -15.05 -21.11
N LEU A 125 -30.11 -15.36 -21.01
CA LEU A 125 -29.02 -14.39 -21.04
C LEU A 125 -29.10 -13.61 -22.37
N LEU A 126 -29.57 -12.38 -22.31
CA LEU A 126 -29.46 -11.43 -23.42
C LEU A 126 -28.01 -10.91 -23.47
N THR A 127 -27.13 -11.70 -24.09
CA THR A 127 -25.84 -11.25 -24.59
C THR A 127 -26.04 -10.49 -25.90
N LYS A 128 -26.51 -9.25 -25.81
CA LYS A 128 -26.31 -8.24 -26.87
C LYS A 128 -25.88 -6.94 -26.21
N VAL A 129 -24.59 -6.90 -25.86
CA VAL A 129 -23.90 -5.63 -25.61
C VAL A 129 -23.53 -5.09 -26.98
N GLU A 130 -24.14 -3.98 -27.36
CA GLU A 130 -23.82 -3.26 -28.60
C GLU A 130 -22.34 -2.85 -28.58
N ALA A 131 -21.57 -3.54 -29.40
CA ALA A 131 -20.15 -3.30 -29.61
C ALA A 131 -19.96 -2.11 -30.55
N SER A 132 -20.14 -0.88 -30.08
CA SER A 132 -19.80 0.30 -30.89
C SER A 132 -19.42 1.54 -30.10
N LEU A 133 -18.72 1.38 -28.97
CA LEU A 133 -17.82 2.42 -28.48
C LEU A 133 -16.40 1.99 -28.85
N LYS A 134 -15.96 2.37 -30.06
CA LYS A 134 -14.54 2.31 -30.45
C LYS A 134 -13.79 3.29 -29.57
N GLN A 135 -13.42 2.83 -28.37
CA GLN A 135 -12.49 3.54 -27.50
C GLN A 135 -11.25 3.82 -28.35
N SER A 136 -10.99 5.11 -28.60
CA SER A 136 -9.75 5.54 -29.26
C SER A 136 -8.60 4.85 -28.55
N LYS A 137 -7.71 4.19 -29.32
CA LYS A 137 -6.58 3.43 -28.79
C LYS A 137 -5.93 4.23 -27.67
N LEU A 138 -6.25 3.90 -26.41
CA LEU A 138 -5.54 4.48 -25.29
C LEU A 138 -4.10 4.09 -25.52
N GLN A 139 -3.21 5.08 -25.59
CA GLN A 139 -1.79 4.79 -25.50
C GLN A 139 -1.59 4.22 -24.10
N VAL A 140 -1.62 2.89 -24.02
CA VAL A 140 -1.24 2.17 -22.81
C VAL A 140 0.25 2.38 -22.70
N PHE A 141 0.63 3.49 -22.08
CA PHE A 141 1.98 3.65 -21.58
C PHE A 141 2.17 2.53 -20.58
N ARG A 142 2.90 1.48 -21.00
CA ARG A 142 3.46 0.54 -20.03
C ARG A 142 4.22 1.41 -19.05
N GLY A 143 3.94 1.33 -17.75
CA GLY A 143 4.47 2.27 -16.73
C GLY A 143 6.00 2.41 -16.72
N ILE A 144 6.71 1.61 -17.52
CA ILE A 144 8.14 1.63 -17.82
C ILE A 144 8.56 2.86 -18.64
N GLN A 145 7.67 3.47 -19.42
CA GLN A 145 8.04 4.58 -20.32
C GLN A 145 7.61 5.98 -19.85
N VAL A 146 7.13 6.13 -18.63
CA VAL A 146 6.84 7.48 -18.10
C VAL A 146 8.16 8.08 -17.60
N PRO A 147 8.71 9.12 -18.25
CA PRO A 147 9.91 9.78 -17.76
C PRO A 147 9.60 10.45 -16.41
N PHE A 148 10.54 10.36 -15.48
CA PHE A 148 10.43 11.09 -14.21
C PHE A 148 10.47 12.59 -14.48
N SER A 149 9.64 13.36 -13.77
CA SER A 149 9.83 14.80 -13.72
C SER A 149 11.16 15.14 -13.04
N GLY A 150 11.69 16.34 -13.28
CA GLY A 150 12.94 16.78 -12.66
C GLY A 150 12.88 16.74 -11.12
N GLU A 151 11.72 17.05 -10.52
CA GLU A 151 11.51 16.96 -9.08
C GLU A 151 11.50 15.51 -8.58
N GLN A 152 10.81 14.61 -9.30
CA GLN A 152 10.78 13.19 -8.95
C GLN A 152 12.17 12.56 -9.05
N ALA A 153 12.95 12.91 -10.08
CA ALA A 153 14.32 12.44 -10.22
C ALA A 153 15.18 12.82 -9.01
N LYS A 154 15.07 14.05 -8.50
CA LYS A 154 15.77 14.49 -7.28
C LYS A 154 15.38 13.69 -6.05
N ILE A 155 14.08 13.38 -5.89
CA ILE A 155 13.58 12.55 -4.78
C ILE A 155 14.19 11.16 -4.84
N VAL A 156 14.19 10.53 -6.02
CA VAL A 156 14.77 9.20 -6.23
C VAL A 156 16.26 9.21 -5.94
N GLN A 157 17.01 10.18 -6.47
CA GLN A 157 18.45 10.33 -6.22
C GLN A 157 18.76 10.51 -4.73
N THR A 158 17.99 11.35 -4.03
CA THR A 158 18.14 11.57 -2.58
C THR A 158 17.90 10.29 -1.80
N GLN A 159 16.87 9.53 -2.17
CA GLN A 159 16.57 8.26 -1.51
C GLN A 159 17.64 7.20 -1.79
N PHE A 160 18.19 7.16 -3.00
CA PHE A 160 19.29 6.27 -3.35
C PHE A 160 20.56 6.55 -2.53
N LEU A 161 20.89 7.84 -2.37
CA LEU A 161 22.03 8.25 -1.53
C LEU A 161 21.82 7.84 -0.07
N ARG A 162 20.62 8.08 0.49
CA ARG A 162 20.28 7.67 1.86
C ARG A 162 20.39 6.15 2.04
N ALA A 163 19.90 5.37 1.09
CA ALA A 163 20.01 3.90 1.12
C ALA A 163 21.46 3.44 1.05
N THR A 164 22.27 4.06 0.19
CA THR A 164 23.71 3.78 0.04
C THR A 164 24.44 4.00 1.36
N ILE A 165 24.23 5.15 2.01
CA ILE A 165 24.84 5.48 3.30
C ILE A 165 24.33 4.54 4.40
N SER A 166 23.02 4.34 4.48
CA SER A 166 22.40 3.51 5.53
C SER A 166 22.82 2.05 5.47
N ALA A 167 23.06 1.51 4.28
CA ALA A 167 23.52 0.14 4.07
C ALA A 167 25.05 0.03 3.99
N ASN A 168 25.77 1.15 4.16
CA ASN A 168 27.23 1.26 4.04
C ASN A 168 27.76 0.64 2.73
N LEU A 169 27.09 0.90 1.62
CA LEU A 169 27.45 0.37 0.30
C LEU A 169 28.51 1.27 -0.37
N PRO A 170 29.47 0.71 -1.10
CA PRO A 170 30.44 1.49 -1.85
C PRO A 170 29.74 2.23 -2.99
N PHE A 171 30.04 3.51 -3.24
CA PHE A 171 29.31 4.33 -4.24
C PHE A 171 29.16 3.72 -5.64
N ARG A 172 30.08 2.83 -6.04
CA ARG A 172 30.04 2.12 -7.33
C ARG A 172 29.02 0.99 -7.41
N TRP A 173 28.35 0.62 -6.32
CA TRP A 173 27.35 -0.47 -6.31
C TRP A 173 26.20 -0.22 -7.29
N VAL A 174 25.89 1.04 -7.59
CA VAL A 174 24.82 1.42 -8.53
C VAL A 174 25.16 1.10 -9.99
N GLU A 175 26.44 0.92 -10.30
CA GLU A 175 26.94 0.55 -11.63
C GLU A 175 27.03 -0.98 -11.81
N ASP A 176 26.87 -1.75 -10.72
CA ASP A 176 26.96 -3.19 -10.77
C ASP A 176 25.78 -3.81 -11.53
N ILE A 177 26.09 -4.70 -12.47
CA ILE A 177 25.10 -5.29 -13.38
C ILE A 177 24.08 -6.14 -12.61
N GLU A 178 24.50 -6.86 -11.57
CA GLU A 178 23.60 -7.71 -10.77
C GLU A 178 22.66 -6.86 -9.91
N VAL A 179 23.16 -5.75 -9.38
CA VAL A 179 22.32 -4.75 -8.69
C VAL A 179 21.29 -4.15 -9.64
N ILE A 180 21.69 -3.76 -10.85
CA ILE A 180 20.76 -3.23 -11.86
C ILE A 180 19.70 -4.28 -12.22
N LYS A 181 20.08 -5.54 -12.45
CA LYS A 181 19.15 -6.65 -12.68
C LYS A 181 18.16 -6.83 -11.52
N LEU A 182 18.64 -6.73 -10.28
CA LEU A 182 17.80 -6.82 -9.09
C LEU A 182 16.72 -5.73 -9.08
N PHE A 183 17.05 -4.49 -9.44
CA PHE A 183 16.05 -3.42 -9.55
C PHE A 183 15.02 -3.69 -10.64
N TYR A 184 15.42 -4.25 -11.78
CA TYR A 184 14.47 -4.68 -12.81
C TYR A 184 13.53 -5.79 -12.32
N LEU A 185 14.04 -6.76 -11.55
CA LEU A 185 13.23 -7.80 -10.94
C LEU A 185 12.24 -7.23 -9.91
N PHE A 186 12.67 -6.35 -9.02
CA PHE A 186 11.76 -5.67 -8.10
C PHE A 186 10.67 -4.89 -8.83
N ARG A 187 11.02 -4.21 -9.92
CA ARG A 187 10.02 -3.51 -10.72
C ARG A 187 8.93 -4.45 -11.28
N ALA A 188 9.28 -5.70 -11.58
CA ALA A 188 8.35 -6.69 -12.12
C ALA A 188 7.55 -7.44 -11.04
N THR A 189 8.15 -7.72 -9.87
CA THR A 189 7.59 -8.67 -8.89
C THR A 189 7.77 -8.25 -7.42
N ALA A 190 8.01 -6.97 -7.11
CA ALA A 190 8.38 -6.50 -5.76
C ALA A 190 7.42 -6.89 -4.63
N GLY A 191 6.13 -7.08 -4.91
CA GLY A 191 5.15 -7.39 -3.86
C GLY A 191 5.37 -8.75 -3.20
N ASP A 192 5.76 -9.76 -3.98
CA ASP A 192 5.70 -11.17 -3.55
C ASP A 192 7.08 -11.79 -3.31
N VAL A 193 8.15 -11.13 -3.73
CA VAL A 193 9.48 -11.76 -3.87
C VAL A 193 10.55 -11.12 -2.97
N ILE A 194 10.23 -10.07 -2.19
CA ILE A 194 11.23 -9.48 -1.28
C ILE A 194 11.54 -10.49 -0.16
N PRO A 195 12.78 -11.02 -0.09
CA PRO A 195 13.12 -11.99 0.94
C PRO A 195 13.13 -11.31 2.31
N THR A 196 12.61 -12.00 3.31
CA THR A 196 12.70 -11.55 4.70
C THR A 196 14.14 -11.58 5.18
N ARG A 197 14.46 -10.79 6.21
CA ARG A 197 15.79 -10.79 6.84
C ARG A 197 16.26 -12.21 7.20
N GLN A 198 15.37 -13.06 7.71
CA GLN A 198 15.70 -14.44 8.10
C GLN A 198 16.05 -15.32 6.89
N GLN A 199 15.37 -15.12 5.76
CA GLN A 199 15.69 -15.85 4.53
C GLN A 199 17.05 -15.43 3.97
N VAL A 200 17.37 -14.13 4.03
CA VAL A 200 18.68 -13.61 3.61
C VAL A 200 19.78 -14.10 4.55
N SER A 201 19.61 -13.96 5.87
CA SER A 201 20.68 -14.26 6.84
C SER A 201 20.91 -15.76 7.08
N GLY A 202 19.91 -16.60 6.82
CA GLY A 202 20.01 -18.05 6.96
C GLY A 202 20.22 -18.71 5.62
N ARG A 203 19.12 -19.21 5.04
CA ARG A 203 19.15 -20.13 3.89
C ARG A 203 19.97 -19.61 2.71
N LEU A 204 19.78 -18.36 2.27
CA LEU A 204 20.45 -17.87 1.07
C LEU A 204 21.97 -17.74 1.24
N LEU A 205 22.43 -17.30 2.42
CA LEU A 205 23.86 -17.24 2.72
C LEU A 205 24.46 -18.63 2.91
N ASP A 206 23.75 -19.54 3.58
CA ASP A 206 24.21 -20.92 3.78
C ASP A 206 24.33 -21.66 2.44
N ASP A 207 23.35 -21.49 1.55
CA ASP A 207 23.35 -22.08 0.21
C ASP A 207 24.51 -21.52 -0.61
N ALA A 208 24.70 -20.21 -0.65
CA ALA A 208 25.83 -19.59 -1.35
C ALA A 208 27.19 -20.04 -0.79
N ASN A 209 27.32 -20.10 0.54
CA ASN A 209 28.52 -20.57 1.21
C ASN A 209 28.81 -22.05 0.90
N SER A 210 27.76 -22.89 0.82
CA SER A 210 27.90 -24.29 0.46
C SER A 210 28.46 -24.48 -0.95
N VAL A 211 28.01 -23.67 -1.93
CA VAL A 211 28.48 -23.69 -3.31
C VAL A 211 29.95 -23.26 -3.38
N VAL A 212 30.30 -22.15 -2.74
CA VAL A 212 31.70 -21.66 -2.69
C VAL A 212 32.60 -22.68 -2.02
N THR A 213 32.18 -23.26 -0.90
CA THR A 213 32.93 -24.29 -0.18
C THR A 213 33.15 -25.54 -1.05
N LYS A 214 32.13 -25.95 -1.80
CA LYS A 214 32.24 -27.09 -2.72
C LYS A 214 33.25 -26.79 -3.83
N LEU A 215 33.12 -25.66 -4.51
CA LEU A 215 34.06 -25.24 -5.57
C LEU A 215 35.49 -25.14 -5.06
N LEU A 216 35.68 -24.60 -3.86
CA LEU A 216 37.00 -24.49 -3.23
C LEU A 216 37.60 -25.88 -2.95
N LYS A 217 36.83 -26.80 -2.36
CA LYS A 217 37.27 -28.19 -2.13
C LYS A 217 37.67 -28.87 -3.43
N GLU A 218 36.90 -28.67 -4.49
CA GLU A 218 37.18 -29.24 -5.81
C GLU A 218 38.46 -28.65 -6.43
N ALA A 219 38.70 -27.35 -6.29
CA ALA A 219 39.90 -26.68 -6.78
C ALA A 219 41.18 -27.02 -5.99
N LEU A 220 41.03 -27.46 -4.75
CA LEU A 220 42.13 -27.89 -3.87
C LEU A 220 42.39 -29.39 -3.90
N ARG A 221 41.47 -30.18 -4.45
CA ARG A 221 41.60 -31.64 -4.57
C ARG A 221 42.82 -31.99 -5.42
N GLY A 222 43.78 -32.71 -4.84
CA GLY A 222 45.04 -33.10 -5.49
C GLY A 222 46.20 -32.11 -5.30
N LYS A 223 45.99 -30.99 -4.58
CA LYS A 223 47.09 -30.16 -4.09
C LYS A 223 47.42 -30.60 -2.67
N ASP A 224 48.55 -31.27 -2.50
CA ASP A 224 49.09 -31.61 -1.19
C ASP A 224 49.53 -30.33 -0.47
N PHE A 225 48.59 -29.71 0.23
CA PHE A 225 48.92 -28.75 1.26
C PHE A 225 49.55 -29.53 2.40
N ARG A 226 50.89 -29.63 2.39
CA ARG A 226 51.64 -30.01 3.58
C ARG A 226 51.17 -29.07 4.69
N ASN A 227 50.48 -29.64 5.66
CA ASN A 227 49.99 -28.94 6.84
C ASN A 227 51.19 -28.38 7.59
N GLU A 228 51.58 -27.15 7.26
CA GLU A 228 52.48 -26.36 8.07
C GLU A 228 51.67 -25.92 9.29
N THR A 229 51.59 -26.81 10.28
CA THR A 229 50.71 -26.76 11.46
C THR A 229 51.02 -25.61 12.42
N ASP A 230 51.93 -24.70 12.06
CA ASP A 230 52.45 -23.65 12.94
C ASP A 230 52.09 -22.21 12.51
N ARG A 231 51.06 -22.03 11.67
CA ARG A 231 50.45 -20.70 11.48
C ARG A 231 49.02 -20.64 12.01
N PRO A 232 48.69 -19.60 12.79
CA PRO A 232 47.39 -19.51 13.44
C PRO A 232 46.28 -19.47 12.41
N LYS A 233 45.15 -20.13 12.76
CA LYS A 233 43.86 -20.18 12.06
C LYS A 233 43.33 -18.80 11.59
N SER A 234 43.96 -17.71 12.03
CA SER A 234 43.67 -16.35 11.62
C SER A 234 43.94 -16.08 10.14
N LEU A 235 44.94 -16.69 9.47
CA LEU A 235 45.23 -16.36 8.06
C LEU A 235 44.18 -16.91 7.09
N LEU A 236 43.61 -18.09 7.37
CA LEU A 236 42.52 -18.66 6.58
C LEU A 236 41.21 -17.90 6.79
N SER A 237 40.92 -17.46 8.03
CA SER A 237 39.77 -16.56 8.29
C SER A 237 40.00 -15.18 7.66
N TYR A 238 41.23 -14.66 7.69
CA TYR A 238 41.59 -13.39 7.05
C TYR A 238 41.51 -13.49 5.52
N LEU A 239 41.95 -14.60 4.92
CA LEU A 239 41.88 -14.82 3.47
C LEU A 239 40.45 -15.06 3.00
N VAL A 240 39.59 -15.72 3.79
CA VAL A 240 38.15 -15.82 3.49
C VAL A 240 37.47 -14.46 3.62
N GLN A 241 37.73 -13.70 4.69
CA GLN A 241 37.20 -12.33 4.83
C GLN A 241 37.72 -11.37 3.75
N SER A 242 39.00 -11.46 3.38
CA SER A 242 39.63 -10.60 2.38
C SER A 242 39.30 -11.02 0.95
N SER A 243 39.07 -12.30 0.68
CA SER A 243 38.59 -12.77 -0.63
C SER A 243 37.12 -12.45 -0.84
N VAL A 244 36.25 -12.52 0.17
CA VAL A 244 34.86 -12.02 0.06
C VAL A 244 34.84 -10.50 -0.21
N PHE A 245 35.81 -9.74 0.32
CA PHE A 245 35.97 -8.31 0.02
C PHE A 245 36.66 -8.02 -1.34
N SER A 246 37.59 -8.87 -1.81
CA SER A 246 38.42 -8.60 -3.00
C SER A 246 37.94 -9.30 -4.29
N THR A 247 37.27 -10.46 -4.20
CA THR A 247 36.68 -11.12 -5.38
C THR A 247 35.48 -10.36 -5.96
N ASN A 248 34.82 -9.51 -5.17
CA ASN A 248 33.83 -8.55 -5.69
C ASN A 248 34.45 -7.44 -6.57
N GLN A 249 35.77 -7.22 -6.55
CA GLN A 249 36.42 -6.21 -7.38
C GLN A 249 37.21 -6.78 -8.57
N LYS A 250 37.75 -8.01 -8.49
CA LYS A 250 38.61 -8.57 -9.56
C LYS A 250 37.95 -9.65 -10.42
N ALA A 251 36.93 -10.37 -9.94
CA ALA A 251 36.29 -11.42 -10.74
C ALA A 251 35.41 -10.88 -11.89
N VAL A 252 34.93 -9.63 -11.77
CA VAL A 252 34.14 -8.95 -12.81
C VAL A 252 35.01 -8.45 -13.98
N SER A 253 36.30 -8.17 -13.76
CA SER A 253 37.19 -7.66 -14.82
C SER A 253 37.88 -8.76 -15.63
N SER A 254 38.12 -9.94 -15.06
CA SER A 254 38.86 -11.01 -15.77
C SER A 254 37.96 -12.04 -16.49
N SER A 255 36.67 -12.14 -16.17
CA SER A 255 35.78 -13.16 -16.76
C SER A 255 35.02 -12.67 -17.99
N PHE A 256 34.98 -11.36 -18.25
CA PHE A 256 34.35 -10.79 -19.46
C PHE A 256 35.32 -10.58 -20.64
N GLY A 257 36.63 -10.79 -20.44
CA GLY A 257 37.62 -10.72 -21.53
C GLY A 257 37.67 -11.96 -22.44
N VAL A 258 36.95 -13.04 -22.12
CA VAL A 258 37.03 -14.31 -22.87
C VAL A 258 35.71 -14.68 -23.56
N ILE A 259 34.61 -13.93 -23.34
CA ILE A 259 33.29 -14.17 -23.97
C ILE A 259 32.89 -13.00 -24.88
N LEU A 260 33.84 -12.39 -25.58
CA LEU A 260 33.59 -11.36 -26.59
C LEU A 260 34.49 -11.55 -27.83
N LEU A 261 34.69 -12.80 -28.23
CA LEU A 261 35.32 -13.18 -29.51
C LEU A 261 34.55 -14.25 -30.30
N LYS A 262 33.28 -14.45 -29.96
CA LYS A 262 32.32 -15.17 -30.80
C LYS A 262 30.94 -14.57 -30.56
N TYR A 263 30.70 -13.40 -31.13
CA TYR A 263 29.43 -12.90 -31.70
C TYR A 263 29.69 -11.48 -32.20
#